data_AF-A0A9P1BVI4-F1
#
_entry.id   AF-A0A9P1BVI4-F1
#
_cell.length_a   1.000
_cell.length_b   1.000
_cell.length_c   1.000
_cell.angle_alpha   90.00
_cell.angle_beta   90.00
_cell.angle_gamma   90.00
#
_symmetry.space_group_name_H-M   'P 1'
#
loop_
_entity.id
_entity.type
_entity.pdbx_description
1 polymer ?
#
loop_
_entity_poly.entity_id
_entity_poly.type
_entity_poly.pdbx_seq_one_letter_code
_entity_poly.pdbx_strand_id
1 'polypeptide(L)'
;MPMLPYPSKGGWTKTPLGAGEGADWLRQLLQVSGIPLGALGNIGTHSLKTTTLSWMAKFGAPISIRQHLGYHMPSADKMALLYSRDASAGPVRKLEECLACVREETFVPDATRSGYFPMQGRRLEPENEQALSGVGTPETDTVVDFSDTDSEDSRDDEHAFEEQNMNEAAMDHVVGSWNEHATLEALGVQEDAPLFRNRFTRYIHLLSEEGGNKFRCGREINNKYEELEIRVTEVSDTVNGILARGTLTAKEASRILGRIQFADAQVMGRVGRIAMHEFRLAIKSHESVTLDRCAVESLHILMDRLTTGEPRMVPCCDQRRPILVFTDGASEVAGHTIGGVMSNDNRFEYLSCAVPERLVEGWGSMFSHFIGLVELYAILVSRLLWNDQLSGSRTIYFIDNNSSMDACIKGTSGSKPVRELLLCWEKLEEKARSWTWFTRVPSQSNPADEPSRACHDLMVKLGAVRRQAVCPLTGVRMTVLQLQCHIEETVDLLQDMGFDGHFIVIFLDQIHAELQRFLRMCDRAIAGLEYRLFDIFLRRLRL
;
A
#
# COMPACT_ATOMS: atom_id res chain seq x y z
N MET A 1 2.06 -17.37 17.54
CA MET A 1 1.62 -18.74 17.83
C MET A 1 2.84 -19.65 17.78
N PRO A 2 3.00 -20.67 18.66
CA PRO A 2 4.09 -21.63 18.50
C PRO A 2 3.84 -22.44 17.21
N MET A 3 4.77 -22.36 16.26
CA MET A 3 4.70 -23.11 15.01
C MET A 3 5.06 -24.57 15.28
N LEU A 4 4.34 -25.50 14.66
CA LEU A 4 4.61 -26.94 14.79
C LEU A 4 5.98 -27.25 14.17
N PRO A 5 6.93 -27.84 14.92
CA PRO A 5 8.24 -28.18 14.40
C PRO A 5 8.21 -29.33 13.39
N TYR A 6 9.13 -29.36 12.44
CA TYR A 6 9.25 -30.45 11.46
C TYR A 6 9.75 -31.74 12.12
N PRO A 7 9.10 -32.90 11.91
CA PRO A 7 9.52 -34.18 12.48
C PRO A 7 10.70 -34.79 11.71
N SER A 8 11.77 -35.15 12.41
CA SER A 8 12.95 -35.83 11.86
C SER A 8 13.19 -37.19 12.51
N LYS A 9 14.04 -38.02 11.91
CA LYS A 9 14.43 -39.34 12.46
C LYS A 9 15.02 -39.29 13.88
N GLY A 10 15.49 -38.12 14.34
CA GLY A 10 16.06 -37.91 15.68
C GLY A 10 15.18 -37.08 16.63
N GLY A 11 13.92 -36.82 16.29
CA GLY A 11 13.00 -35.98 17.07
C GLY A 11 12.55 -34.73 16.30
N TRP A 12 12.05 -33.74 17.03
CA TRP A 12 11.54 -32.50 16.44
C TRP A 12 12.69 -31.54 16.11
N THR A 13 12.67 -31.00 14.89
CA THR A 13 13.64 -29.97 14.48
C THR A 13 13.25 -28.60 15.05
N LYS A 14 14.13 -27.60 14.87
CA LYS A 14 13.80 -26.20 15.19
C LYS A 14 13.08 -25.48 14.05
N THR A 15 12.95 -26.12 12.89
CA THR A 15 12.35 -25.53 11.69
C THR A 15 10.84 -25.76 11.72
N PRO A 16 10.02 -24.74 11.43
CA PRO A 16 8.57 -24.92 11.34
C PRO A 16 8.18 -25.83 10.17
N LEU A 17 7.11 -26.59 10.36
CA LEU A 17 6.54 -27.46 9.33
C LEU A 17 5.82 -26.61 8.27
N GLY A 18 6.24 -26.72 7.02
CA GLY A 18 5.56 -26.09 5.88
C GLY A 18 4.21 -26.76 5.56
N ALA A 19 3.38 -26.09 4.77
CA ALA A 19 2.02 -26.56 4.46
C ALA A 19 2.02 -27.85 3.61
N GLY A 20 2.99 -28.00 2.71
CA GLY A 20 3.15 -29.20 1.89
C GLY A 20 3.59 -30.40 2.72
N GLU A 21 4.63 -30.21 3.53
CA GLU A 21 5.15 -31.22 4.45
C GLU A 21 4.11 -31.61 5.51
N GLY A 22 3.33 -30.65 5.99
CA GLY A 22 2.21 -30.89 6.90
C GLY A 22 1.07 -31.67 6.26
N ALA A 23 0.77 -31.43 4.99
CA ALA A 23 -0.22 -32.22 4.26
C ALA A 23 0.24 -33.66 4.07
N ASP A 24 1.51 -33.87 3.72
CA ASP A 24 2.08 -35.21 3.56
C ASP A 24 2.13 -35.96 4.89
N TRP A 25 2.49 -35.27 5.98
CA TRP A 25 2.47 -35.85 7.31
C TRP A 25 1.06 -36.24 7.76
N LEU A 26 0.06 -35.39 7.52
CA LEU A 26 -1.35 -35.68 7.79
C LEU A 26 -1.83 -36.92 7.01
N ARG A 27 -1.52 -37.02 5.72
CA ARG A 27 -1.87 -38.18 4.89
C ARG A 27 -1.23 -39.46 5.41
N GLN A 28 0.04 -39.42 5.83
CA GLN A 28 0.71 -40.56 6.43
C GLN A 28 0.04 -41.01 7.73
N LEU A 29 -0.35 -40.08 8.61
CA LEU A 29 -1.06 -40.40 9.86
C LEU A 29 -2.43 -41.06 9.59
N LEU A 30 -3.17 -40.56 8.61
CA LEU A 30 -4.46 -41.12 8.19
C LEU A 30 -4.30 -42.49 7.54
N GLN A 31 -3.22 -42.69 6.77
CA GLN A 31 -2.87 -43.99 6.19
C GLN A 31 -2.55 -45.02 7.28
N VAL A 32 -1.75 -44.66 8.28
CA VAL A 32 -1.45 -45.53 9.43
C VAL A 32 -2.72 -45.86 10.22
N SER A 33 -3.69 -44.94 10.25
CA SER A 33 -5.01 -45.14 10.85
C SER A 33 -5.97 -45.99 9.98
N GLY A 34 -5.51 -46.53 8.85
CA GLY A 34 -6.26 -47.47 8.01
C GLY A 34 -7.02 -46.85 6.83
N ILE A 35 -6.81 -45.57 6.52
CA ILE A 35 -7.47 -44.90 5.38
C ILE A 35 -6.67 -45.15 4.07
N PRO A 36 -7.30 -45.63 2.98
CA PRO A 36 -6.60 -45.88 1.72
C PRO A 36 -6.00 -44.62 1.09
N LEU A 37 -4.77 -44.70 0.59
CA LEU A 37 -4.05 -43.61 -0.10
C LEU A 37 -4.86 -42.94 -1.22
N GLY A 38 -5.64 -43.71 -1.97
CA GLY A 38 -6.49 -43.19 -3.06
C GLY A 38 -7.59 -42.22 -2.59
N ALA A 39 -8.01 -42.30 -1.33
CA ALA A 39 -8.99 -41.40 -0.73
C ALA A 39 -8.38 -40.12 -0.14
N LEU A 40 -7.04 -40.05 -0.04
CA LEU A 40 -6.31 -38.99 0.68
C LEU A 40 -5.73 -37.90 -0.24
N GLY A 41 -5.86 -38.04 -1.56
CA GLY A 41 -5.27 -37.13 -2.54
C GLY A 41 -5.69 -35.66 -2.38
N ASN A 42 -6.94 -35.43 -1.96
CA ASN A 42 -7.50 -34.09 -1.76
C ASN A 42 -7.41 -33.58 -0.32
N ILE A 43 -6.82 -34.36 0.60
CA ILE A 43 -6.66 -33.97 2.00
C ILE A 43 -5.36 -33.18 2.15
N GLY A 44 -5.44 -32.01 2.80
CA GLY A 44 -4.30 -31.15 3.10
C GLY A 44 -4.45 -30.48 4.47
N THR A 45 -3.49 -29.64 4.86
CA THR A 45 -3.52 -28.93 6.15
C THR A 45 -4.79 -28.09 6.34
N HIS A 46 -5.30 -27.48 5.26
CA HIS A 46 -6.57 -26.75 5.26
C HIS A 46 -7.77 -27.61 5.66
N SER A 47 -7.75 -28.92 5.41
CA SER A 47 -8.82 -29.83 5.82
C SER A 47 -9.02 -29.84 7.34
N LEU A 48 -7.95 -29.65 8.13
CA LEU A 48 -8.03 -29.56 9.59
C LEU A 48 -8.80 -28.32 10.04
N LYS A 49 -8.61 -27.18 9.35
CA LYS A 49 -9.34 -25.94 9.60
C LYS A 49 -10.82 -26.11 9.28
N THR A 50 -11.13 -26.67 8.11
CA THR A 50 -12.53 -26.87 7.68
C THR A 50 -13.28 -27.81 8.61
N THR A 51 -12.66 -28.93 9.00
CA THR A 51 -13.26 -29.90 9.94
C THR A 51 -13.53 -29.28 11.30
N THR A 52 -12.55 -28.59 11.89
CA THR A 52 -12.70 -27.98 13.21
C THR A 52 -13.72 -26.83 13.23
N LEU A 53 -13.79 -26.02 12.17
CA LEU A 53 -14.83 -24.99 12.03
C LEU A 53 -16.24 -25.60 11.88
N SER A 54 -16.36 -26.72 11.14
CA SER A 54 -17.61 -27.46 11.02
C SER A 54 -18.06 -28.02 12.38
N TRP A 55 -17.14 -28.63 13.12
CA TRP A 55 -17.40 -29.13 14.48
C TRP A 55 -17.84 -28.01 15.42
N MET A 56 -17.16 -26.86 15.39
CA MET A 56 -17.53 -25.70 16.20
C MET A 56 -18.93 -25.16 15.87
N ALA A 57 -19.34 -25.20 14.59
CA ALA A 57 -20.69 -24.83 14.20
C ALA A 57 -21.73 -25.81 14.75
N LYS A 58 -21.48 -27.12 14.61
CA LYS A 58 -22.34 -28.20 15.14
C LYS A 58 -22.41 -28.21 16.67
N PHE A 59 -21.32 -27.80 17.34
CA PHE A 59 -21.22 -27.66 18.79
C PHE A 59 -21.99 -26.44 19.33
N GLY A 60 -22.38 -25.50 18.45
CA GLY A 60 -23.11 -24.30 18.84
C GLY A 60 -22.21 -23.11 19.23
N ALA A 61 -20.95 -23.09 18.79
CA ALA A 61 -20.07 -21.95 19.06
C ALA A 61 -20.57 -20.67 18.35
N PRO A 62 -20.52 -19.50 19.03
CA PRO A 62 -20.92 -18.23 18.44
C PRO A 62 -20.20 -17.94 17.12
N ILE A 63 -20.88 -17.26 16.20
CA ILE A 63 -20.32 -16.93 14.89
C ILE A 63 -19.03 -16.11 14.99
N SER A 64 -18.92 -15.21 15.98
CA SER A 64 -17.74 -14.41 16.25
C SER A 64 -16.50 -15.27 16.60
N ILE A 65 -16.69 -16.34 17.37
CA ILE A 65 -15.62 -17.30 17.71
C ILE A 65 -15.20 -18.08 16.46
N ARG A 66 -16.17 -18.52 15.64
CA ARG A 66 -15.90 -19.26 14.39
C ARG A 66 -15.21 -18.39 13.35
N GLN A 67 -15.61 -17.13 13.20
CA GLN A 67 -14.95 -16.16 12.33
C GLN A 67 -13.51 -15.90 12.78
N HIS A 68 -13.27 -15.84 14.09
CA HIS A 68 -11.94 -15.61 14.65
C HIS A 68 -11.03 -16.82 14.45
N LEU A 69 -11.49 -18.04 14.71
CA LEU A 69 -10.76 -19.29 14.38
C LEU A 69 -10.55 -19.45 12.87
N GLY A 70 -11.47 -18.92 12.07
CA GLY A 70 -11.45 -18.97 10.62
C GLY A 70 -10.60 -17.87 9.96
N TYR A 71 -10.12 -16.87 10.70
CA TYR A 71 -9.49 -15.66 10.13
C TYR A 71 -10.41 -14.85 9.19
N HIS A 72 -11.73 -14.97 9.35
CA HIS A 72 -12.75 -14.30 8.52
C HIS A 72 -13.47 -13.20 9.32
N MET A 73 -12.71 -12.31 9.94
CA MET A 73 -13.26 -11.22 10.75
C MET A 73 -13.66 -10.01 9.89
N PRO A 74 -14.77 -9.32 10.23
CA PRO A 74 -15.16 -8.08 9.56
C PRO A 74 -14.04 -7.04 9.60
N SER A 75 -13.89 -6.28 8.52
CA SER A 75 -12.80 -5.29 8.36
C SER A 75 -12.75 -4.24 9.49
N ALA A 76 -13.89 -3.92 10.10
CA ALA A 76 -13.98 -2.99 11.24
C ALA A 76 -13.32 -3.54 12.52
N ASP A 77 -13.35 -4.86 12.73
CA ASP A 77 -12.85 -5.51 13.95
C ASP A 77 -11.36 -5.90 13.86
N LYS A 78 -10.79 -5.89 12.64
CA LYS A 78 -9.36 -6.17 12.40
C LYS A 78 -8.45 -5.22 13.18
N MET A 79 -8.86 -3.96 13.37
CA MET A 79 -8.12 -2.98 14.15
C MET A 79 -8.08 -3.34 15.65
N ALA A 80 -9.17 -3.86 16.21
CA ALA A 80 -9.22 -4.27 17.62
C ALA A 80 -8.31 -5.48 17.91
N LEU A 81 -8.13 -6.36 16.93
CA LEU A 81 -7.24 -7.52 17.00
C LEU A 81 -5.76 -7.13 16.89
N LEU A 82 -5.43 -6.09 16.11
CA LEU A 82 -4.07 -5.58 15.94
C LEU A 82 -3.44 -5.11 17.28
N TYR A 83 -4.27 -4.71 18.25
CA TYR A 83 -3.86 -4.30 19.59
C TYR A 83 -3.94 -5.42 20.65
N SER A 84 -4.43 -6.61 20.29
CA SER A 84 -4.68 -7.70 21.25
C SER A 84 -3.68 -8.84 21.05
N ARG A 85 -2.61 -8.82 21.84
CA ARG A 85 -1.53 -9.84 21.81
C ARG A 85 -2.03 -11.28 22.02
N ASP A 86 -3.15 -11.46 22.72
CA ASP A 86 -3.75 -12.76 23.08
C ASP A 86 -5.15 -12.98 22.50
N ALA A 87 -5.50 -12.29 21.41
CA ALA A 87 -6.86 -12.33 20.87
C ALA A 87 -7.38 -13.75 20.59
N SER A 88 -6.49 -14.66 20.14
CA SER A 88 -6.83 -16.04 19.82
C SER A 88 -7.03 -16.94 21.06
N ALA A 89 -6.66 -16.50 22.27
CA ALA A 89 -6.71 -17.35 23.46
C ALA A 89 -8.14 -17.79 23.83
N GLY A 90 -9.11 -16.89 23.74
CA GLY A 90 -10.53 -17.20 23.98
C GLY A 90 -11.10 -18.21 22.99
N PRO A 91 -11.02 -17.94 21.67
CA PRO A 91 -11.45 -18.87 20.63
C PRO A 91 -10.78 -20.24 20.70
N VAL A 92 -9.46 -20.29 20.95
CA VAL A 92 -8.71 -21.55 21.06
C VAL A 92 -9.17 -22.38 22.27
N ARG A 93 -9.41 -21.76 23.43
CA ARG A 93 -10.02 -22.47 24.59
C ARG A 93 -11.38 -23.07 24.26
N LYS A 94 -12.19 -22.37 23.46
CA LYS A 94 -13.50 -22.90 23.04
C LYS A 94 -13.37 -24.07 22.07
N LEU A 95 -12.36 -24.04 21.18
CA LEU A 95 -12.04 -25.18 20.33
C LEU A 95 -11.55 -26.38 21.13
N GLU A 96 -10.72 -26.16 22.15
CA GLU A 96 -10.25 -27.21 23.06
C GLU A 96 -11.42 -27.89 23.80
N GLU A 97 -12.37 -27.12 24.30
CA GLU A 97 -13.60 -27.64 24.91
C GLU A 97 -14.39 -28.53 23.94
N CYS A 98 -14.57 -28.09 22.70
CA CYS A 98 -15.23 -28.87 21.67
C CYS A 98 -14.50 -30.20 21.40
N LEU A 99 -13.17 -30.17 21.24
CA LEU A 99 -12.34 -31.35 21.02
C LEU A 99 -12.37 -32.33 22.21
N ALA A 100 -12.43 -31.81 23.44
CA ALA A 100 -12.58 -32.62 24.64
C ALA A 100 -13.93 -33.37 24.63
N CYS A 101 -15.04 -32.70 24.29
CA CYS A 101 -16.33 -33.34 24.16
C CYS A 101 -16.39 -34.38 23.03
N VAL A 102 -15.67 -34.16 21.92
CA VAL A 102 -15.51 -35.18 20.85
C VAL A 102 -14.78 -36.40 21.41
N ARG A 103 -13.67 -36.18 22.12
CA ARG A 103 -12.85 -37.26 22.69
C ARG A 103 -13.58 -38.06 23.76
N GLU A 104 -14.45 -37.43 24.53
CA GLU A 104 -15.27 -38.06 25.56
C GLU A 104 -16.57 -38.66 25.01
N GLU A 105 -16.79 -38.60 23.69
CA GLU A 105 -18.01 -39.04 23.01
C GLU A 105 -19.31 -38.37 23.52
N THR A 106 -19.18 -37.27 24.26
CA THR A 106 -20.32 -36.45 24.73
C THR A 106 -20.83 -35.52 23.63
N PHE A 107 -20.00 -35.26 22.61
CA PHE A 107 -20.35 -34.61 21.36
C PHE A 107 -19.90 -35.44 20.17
N VAL A 108 -20.82 -35.87 19.30
CA VAL A 108 -20.55 -36.72 18.14
C VAL A 108 -20.85 -35.94 16.85
N PRO A 109 -19.89 -35.15 16.32
CA PRO A 109 -20.15 -34.22 15.22
C PRO A 109 -20.46 -34.90 13.88
N ASP A 110 -20.08 -36.18 13.75
CA ASP A 110 -20.31 -36.96 12.53
C ASP A 110 -21.62 -37.77 12.57
N ALA A 111 -22.35 -37.70 13.68
CA ALA A 111 -23.71 -38.23 13.76
C ALA A 111 -24.71 -37.35 12.97
N THR A 112 -25.95 -37.82 12.84
CA THR A 112 -27.04 -36.95 12.36
C THR A 112 -27.33 -35.85 13.37
N ARG A 113 -28.03 -34.78 12.95
CA ARG A 113 -28.28 -33.58 13.78
C ARG A 113 -28.89 -33.88 15.16
N SER A 114 -29.75 -34.89 15.25
CA SER A 114 -30.35 -35.35 16.53
C SER A 114 -29.40 -36.18 17.39
N GLY A 115 -28.29 -36.67 16.84
CA GLY A 115 -27.29 -37.51 17.49
C GLY A 115 -26.04 -36.76 17.94
N TYR A 116 -25.94 -35.44 17.73
CA TYR A 116 -24.77 -34.67 18.14
C TYR A 116 -24.48 -34.77 19.64
N PHE A 117 -25.51 -34.86 20.49
CA PHE A 117 -25.36 -34.91 21.94
C PHE A 117 -26.09 -36.13 22.54
N PRO A 118 -25.44 -37.30 22.62
CA PRO A 118 -26.08 -38.57 23.02
C PRO A 118 -26.65 -38.59 24.44
N MET A 119 -26.17 -37.71 25.34
CA MET A 119 -26.47 -37.71 26.78
C MET A 119 -27.50 -36.64 27.22
N GLN A 120 -27.93 -35.74 26.33
CA GLN A 120 -28.93 -34.70 26.69
C GLN A 120 -30.39 -35.14 26.48
N GLY A 121 -30.63 -36.37 25.98
CA GLY A 121 -31.97 -36.93 25.75
C GLY A 121 -32.69 -37.55 26.95
N ARG A 122 -32.17 -37.42 28.18
CA ARG A 122 -32.85 -37.89 29.40
C ARG A 122 -32.83 -36.85 30.52
N ARG A 123 -33.74 -35.88 30.47
CA ARG A 123 -34.26 -35.24 31.68
C ARG A 123 -35.72 -34.77 31.50
N LEU A 124 -36.63 -35.66 31.88
CA LEU A 124 -37.90 -35.46 32.59
C LEU A 124 -38.85 -34.33 32.12
N GLU A 125 -39.92 -34.72 31.45
CA GLU A 125 -41.30 -34.27 31.77
C GLU A 125 -41.89 -35.27 32.80
N PRO A 126 -42.95 -34.98 33.62
CA PRO A 126 -43.99 -33.97 33.43
C PRO A 126 -44.55 -33.28 34.72
N GLU A 127 -45.59 -32.46 34.52
CA GLU A 127 -46.74 -32.16 35.41
C GLU A 127 -46.84 -30.81 36.18
N ASN A 128 -47.76 -29.99 35.65
CA ASN A 128 -48.87 -29.28 36.29
C ASN A 128 -48.81 -27.78 36.69
N GLU A 129 -49.69 -27.06 35.99
CA GLU A 129 -50.72 -26.13 36.47
C GLU A 129 -50.42 -24.63 36.73
N GLN A 130 -51.00 -23.85 35.80
CA GLN A 130 -51.84 -22.67 36.03
C GLN A 130 -51.19 -21.27 36.14
N ALA A 131 -51.33 -20.57 35.01
CA ALA A 131 -51.84 -19.20 34.85
C ALA A 131 -51.06 -18.03 35.48
N LEU A 132 -50.53 -17.15 34.62
CA LEU A 132 -51.08 -15.80 34.48
C LEU A 132 -50.55 -15.09 33.22
N SER A 133 -51.51 -14.47 32.56
CA SER A 133 -51.48 -13.64 31.34
C SER A 133 -50.39 -12.57 31.25
N GLY A 134 -49.84 -12.39 30.05
CA GLY A 134 -49.10 -11.18 29.66
C GLY A 134 -48.90 -11.11 28.15
N VAL A 135 -49.53 -10.13 27.51
CA VAL A 135 -49.70 -9.97 26.06
C VAL A 135 -48.42 -9.54 25.33
N GLY A 136 -48.06 -10.28 24.27
CA GLY A 136 -47.72 -9.79 22.91
C GLY A 136 -46.43 -9.00 22.65
N THR A 137 -45.54 -9.53 21.80
CA THR A 137 -45.48 -9.25 20.34
C THR A 137 -44.33 -10.06 19.68
N PRO A 138 -44.42 -10.38 18.37
CA PRO A 138 -43.62 -11.43 17.73
C PRO A 138 -42.40 -10.87 17.00
N GLU A 139 -41.23 -11.49 17.16
CA GLU A 139 -40.12 -11.32 16.22
C GLU A 139 -39.80 -12.63 15.51
N THR A 140 -39.68 -12.48 14.21
CA THR A 140 -39.72 -13.48 13.15
C THR A 140 -38.40 -14.20 12.98
N ASP A 141 -38.48 -15.54 13.00
CA ASP A 141 -37.47 -16.42 12.42
C ASP A 141 -37.26 -16.08 10.94
N THR A 142 -36.04 -15.72 10.57
CA THR A 142 -35.56 -15.85 9.20
C THR A 142 -34.37 -16.78 9.19
N VAL A 143 -34.64 -18.01 8.77
CA VAL A 143 -33.65 -19.01 8.40
C VAL A 143 -32.96 -18.51 7.15
N VAL A 144 -31.64 -18.25 7.22
CA VAL A 144 -30.85 -17.93 6.03
C VAL A 144 -29.78 -19.01 5.87
N ASP A 145 -30.03 -19.87 4.90
CA ASP A 145 -29.10 -20.85 4.37
C ASP A 145 -28.12 -20.13 3.44
N PHE A 146 -26.82 -20.27 3.71
CA PHE A 146 -25.76 -19.83 2.80
C PHE A 146 -24.65 -20.87 2.83
N SER A 147 -24.77 -21.84 1.92
CA SER A 147 -23.60 -22.44 1.31
C SER A 147 -23.06 -21.46 0.28
N ASP A 148 -21.89 -20.88 0.52
CA ASP A 148 -21.00 -20.54 -0.58
C ASP A 148 -19.55 -20.79 -0.13
N THR A 149 -18.94 -21.68 -0.90
CA THR A 149 -17.53 -22.03 -0.88
C THR A 149 -16.83 -20.96 -1.70
N ASP A 150 -15.92 -20.21 -1.08
CA ASP A 150 -14.96 -19.40 -1.83
C ASP A 150 -13.57 -19.64 -1.23
N SER A 151 -12.76 -20.36 -2.01
CA SER A 151 -11.32 -20.49 -1.83
C SER A 151 -10.66 -19.27 -2.43
N GLU A 152 -9.83 -18.52 -1.71
CA GLU A 152 -8.63 -17.88 -2.26
C GLU A 152 -7.58 -17.62 -1.16
N ASP A 153 -6.33 -17.75 -1.60
CA ASP A 153 -5.05 -17.66 -0.91
C ASP A 153 -4.77 -16.32 -0.21
N SER A 154 -3.96 -16.38 0.85
CA SER A 154 -3.18 -15.23 1.31
C SER A 154 -1.87 -15.67 1.96
N ARG A 155 -0.77 -15.26 1.34
CA ARG A 155 0.62 -15.31 1.82
C ARG A 155 0.81 -14.25 2.93
N ASP A 156 1.33 -14.66 4.09
CA ASP A 156 1.75 -13.76 5.17
C ASP A 156 3.28 -13.81 5.32
N ASP A 157 3.94 -12.71 4.93
CA ASP A 157 5.39 -12.48 4.99
C ASP A 157 5.72 -11.53 6.14
N GLU A 158 6.03 -12.02 7.35
CA GLU A 158 6.72 -11.22 8.39
C GLU A 158 7.73 -12.02 9.26
N HIS A 159 8.01 -13.29 8.93
CA HIS A 159 9.06 -14.10 9.59
C HIS A 159 10.33 -14.30 8.73
N ALA A 160 10.40 -13.67 7.55
CA ALA A 160 11.33 -14.03 6.48
C ALA A 160 12.80 -13.61 6.69
N PHE A 161 13.14 -12.62 7.51
CA PHE A 161 14.48 -12.01 7.45
C PHE A 161 15.62 -12.88 8.04
N GLU A 162 15.39 -13.57 9.16
CA GLU A 162 16.41 -14.43 9.77
C GLU A 162 16.51 -15.79 9.06
N GLU A 163 15.37 -16.32 8.60
CA GLU A 163 15.29 -17.56 7.84
C GLU A 163 15.89 -17.39 6.43
N GLN A 164 15.75 -16.21 5.81
CA GLN A 164 16.36 -15.89 4.52
C GLN A 164 17.88 -15.77 4.62
N ASN A 165 18.44 -15.15 5.66
CA ASN A 165 19.89 -15.12 5.87
C ASN A 165 20.47 -16.52 6.13
N MET A 166 19.75 -17.36 6.88
CA MET A 166 20.17 -18.75 7.12
C MET A 166 20.06 -19.61 5.87
N ASN A 167 19.02 -19.42 5.06
CA ASN A 167 18.85 -20.10 3.78
C ASN A 167 19.86 -19.61 2.74
N GLU A 168 20.18 -18.32 2.68
CA GLU A 168 21.26 -17.79 1.82
C GLU A 168 22.62 -18.37 2.22
N ALA A 169 22.95 -18.40 3.51
CA ALA A 169 24.20 -18.99 3.99
C ALA A 169 24.28 -20.51 3.72
N ALA A 170 23.15 -21.23 3.83
CA ALA A 170 23.07 -22.65 3.51
C ALA A 170 23.14 -22.90 1.99
N MET A 171 22.54 -22.03 1.17
CA MET A 171 22.62 -22.08 -0.29
C MET A 171 24.05 -21.79 -0.77
N ASP A 172 24.72 -20.76 -0.26
CA ASP A 172 26.12 -20.46 -0.60
C ASP A 172 27.07 -21.61 -0.23
N HIS A 173 26.78 -22.34 0.85
CA HIS A 173 27.56 -23.51 1.25
C HIS A 173 27.38 -24.71 0.31
N VAL A 174 26.17 -24.93 -0.22
CA VAL A 174 25.83 -26.08 -1.08
C VAL A 174 26.17 -25.80 -2.54
N VAL A 175 25.94 -24.58 -3.01
CA VAL A 175 26.12 -24.19 -4.42
C VAL A 175 27.53 -23.66 -4.67
N GLY A 176 28.29 -23.36 -3.60
CA GLY A 176 29.60 -22.69 -3.66
C GLY A 176 29.45 -21.18 -3.79
N SER A 177 30.58 -20.45 -3.71
CA SER A 177 30.60 -19.01 -3.99
C SER A 177 30.05 -18.75 -5.40
N TRP A 178 29.10 -17.82 -5.50
CA TRP A 178 28.50 -17.39 -6.76
C TRP A 178 29.58 -17.22 -7.83
N ASN A 179 29.55 -18.08 -8.84
CA ASN A 179 30.49 -18.02 -9.94
C ASN A 179 30.05 -16.84 -10.83
N GLU A 180 30.92 -15.85 -11.02
CA GLU A 180 30.70 -14.58 -11.74
C GLU A 180 30.24 -14.73 -13.21
N HIS A 181 29.94 -15.94 -13.67
CA HIS A 181 29.40 -16.26 -14.99
C HIS A 181 27.90 -15.94 -15.16
N ALA A 182 27.23 -15.38 -14.14
CA ALA A 182 25.81 -15.04 -14.15
C ALA A 182 25.53 -13.51 -14.21
N THR A 183 26.50 -12.70 -14.63
CA THR A 183 26.20 -11.34 -15.11
C THR A 183 25.71 -11.41 -16.57
N LEU A 184 24.81 -10.51 -16.98
CA LEU A 184 24.36 -10.39 -18.38
C LEU A 184 25.54 -10.26 -19.35
N GLU A 185 26.62 -9.60 -18.89
CA GLU A 185 27.90 -9.44 -19.57
C GLU A 185 28.65 -10.78 -19.72
N ALA A 186 28.73 -11.62 -18.68
CA ALA A 186 29.37 -12.93 -18.76
C ALA A 186 28.53 -13.97 -19.53
N LEU A 187 27.20 -13.82 -19.51
CA LEU A 187 26.28 -14.60 -20.34
C LEU A 187 26.29 -14.17 -21.81
N GLY A 188 26.97 -13.08 -22.16
CA GLY A 188 27.07 -12.57 -23.52
C GLY A 188 25.70 -12.39 -24.17
N VAL A 189 24.69 -12.01 -23.38
CA VAL A 189 23.34 -11.70 -23.87
C VAL A 189 23.45 -10.37 -24.59
N GLN A 190 23.86 -10.41 -25.86
CA GLN A 190 23.49 -9.35 -26.78
C GLN A 190 21.95 -9.31 -26.81
N GLU A 191 21.38 -8.11 -26.86
CA GLU A 191 19.96 -7.81 -26.56
C GLU A 191 18.93 -8.65 -27.34
N ASP A 192 19.34 -9.39 -28.37
CA ASP A 192 18.47 -10.10 -29.31
C ASP A 192 18.59 -11.64 -29.29
N ALA A 193 19.28 -12.26 -28.32
CA ALA A 193 19.41 -13.73 -28.31
C ALA A 193 18.05 -14.42 -28.02
N PRO A 194 17.54 -15.30 -28.92
CA PRO A 194 16.25 -15.95 -28.73
C PRO A 194 16.16 -16.76 -27.44
N LEU A 195 15.09 -16.53 -26.69
CA LEU A 195 14.79 -17.22 -25.44
C LEU A 195 13.81 -18.35 -25.68
N PHE A 196 14.06 -19.52 -25.10
CA PHE A 196 13.17 -20.67 -25.21
C PHE A 196 12.73 -21.14 -23.83
N ARG A 197 11.42 -21.36 -23.65
CA ARG A 197 10.87 -21.94 -22.41
C ARG A 197 10.62 -23.43 -22.57
N ASN A 198 11.04 -24.23 -21.61
CA ASN A 198 10.61 -25.63 -21.53
C ASN A 198 9.14 -25.70 -21.11
N ARG A 199 8.31 -26.39 -21.88
CA ARG A 199 6.85 -26.48 -21.68
C ARG A 199 6.45 -27.10 -20.35
N PHE A 200 7.27 -28.02 -19.82
CA PHE A 200 6.97 -28.78 -18.59
C PHE A 200 7.60 -28.13 -17.36
N THR A 201 8.91 -27.84 -17.42
CA THR A 201 9.64 -27.34 -16.25
C THR A 201 9.61 -25.82 -16.12
N ARG A 202 9.17 -25.11 -17.17
CA ARG A 202 9.09 -23.64 -17.26
C ARG A 202 10.44 -22.91 -17.19
N TYR A 203 11.57 -23.64 -17.14
CA TYR A 203 12.90 -23.05 -17.26
C TYR A 203 13.10 -22.35 -18.61
N ILE A 204 13.80 -21.21 -18.57
CA ILE A 204 14.15 -20.42 -19.75
C ILE A 204 15.59 -20.75 -20.15
N HIS A 205 15.79 -20.95 -21.43
CA HIS A 205 17.05 -21.34 -22.05
C HIS A 205 17.45 -20.31 -23.10
N LEU A 206 18.71 -19.91 -23.09
CA LEU A 206 19.26 -18.97 -24.07
C LEU A 206 19.86 -19.74 -25.25
N LEU A 207 19.59 -19.30 -26.48
CA LEU A 207 20.20 -19.86 -27.68
C LEU A 207 21.73 -19.66 -27.67
N SER A 208 22.51 -20.66 -28.09
CA SER A 208 23.97 -20.53 -28.13
C SER A 208 24.45 -19.59 -29.24
N GLU A 209 23.86 -19.69 -30.44
CA GLU A 209 24.19 -18.90 -31.64
C GLU A 209 22.93 -18.76 -32.51
N GLU A 210 22.78 -17.65 -33.24
CA GLU A 210 21.69 -17.47 -34.22
C GLU A 210 21.74 -18.58 -35.29
N GLY A 211 20.71 -19.45 -35.30
CA GLY A 211 20.63 -20.62 -36.19
C GLY A 211 21.16 -21.94 -35.62
N GLY A 212 21.63 -21.96 -34.37
CA GLY A 212 22.08 -23.20 -33.70
C GLY A 212 20.94 -24.03 -33.12
N ASN A 213 21.06 -25.37 -33.14
CA ASN A 213 20.08 -26.28 -32.50
C ASN A 213 20.36 -26.56 -31.01
N LYS A 214 21.20 -25.74 -30.37
CA LYS A 214 21.64 -25.93 -28.97
C LYS A 214 21.54 -24.65 -28.15
N PHE A 215 21.13 -24.80 -26.91
CA PHE A 215 21.16 -23.77 -25.88
C PHE A 215 22.55 -23.61 -25.29
N ARG A 216 22.86 -22.45 -24.70
CA ARG A 216 24.14 -22.21 -23.99
C ARG A 216 24.41 -23.19 -22.86
N CYS A 217 23.37 -23.77 -22.27
CA CYS A 217 23.51 -24.84 -21.28
C CYS A 217 23.84 -26.23 -21.89
N GLY A 218 24.10 -26.30 -23.21
CA GLY A 218 24.47 -27.51 -23.94
C GLY A 218 23.29 -28.40 -24.36
N ARG A 219 22.06 -28.06 -23.97
CA ARG A 219 20.86 -28.83 -24.31
C ARG A 219 20.41 -28.55 -25.76
N GLU A 220 19.90 -29.58 -26.43
CA GLU A 220 19.34 -29.45 -27.78
C GLU A 220 17.90 -28.95 -27.79
N ILE A 221 17.59 -28.13 -28.80
CA ILE A 221 16.24 -27.67 -29.09
C ILE A 221 15.42 -28.84 -29.61
N ASN A 222 14.22 -28.99 -29.06
CA ASN A 222 13.24 -29.96 -29.50
C ASN A 222 11.83 -29.48 -29.15
N ASN A 223 10.83 -30.29 -29.45
CA ASN A 223 9.40 -29.99 -29.33
C ASN A 223 8.95 -29.67 -27.89
N LYS A 224 9.79 -29.96 -26.88
CA LYS A 224 9.54 -29.62 -25.47
C LYS A 224 9.82 -28.15 -25.16
N TYR A 225 10.43 -27.41 -26.08
CA TYR A 225 10.75 -26.01 -25.93
C TYR A 225 9.87 -25.18 -26.85
N GLU A 226 9.52 -23.98 -26.41
CA GLU A 226 8.81 -22.98 -27.20
C GLU A 226 9.62 -21.69 -27.18
N GLU A 227 9.76 -21.05 -28.32
CA GLU A 227 10.40 -19.74 -28.42
C GLU A 227 9.50 -18.69 -27.74
N LEU A 228 10.11 -17.85 -26.92
CA LEU A 228 9.44 -16.76 -26.24
C LEU A 228 9.56 -15.51 -27.11
N GLU A 229 8.44 -15.09 -27.69
CA GLU A 229 8.34 -13.74 -28.24
C GLU A 229 8.51 -12.69 -27.14
N ILE A 230 9.14 -11.57 -27.49
CA ILE A 230 9.34 -10.43 -26.61
C ILE A 230 7.97 -9.86 -26.25
N ARG A 231 7.50 -10.09 -25.02
CA ARG A 231 6.13 -9.77 -24.55
C ARG A 231 5.69 -8.31 -24.74
N VAL A 232 6.64 -7.40 -24.96
CA VAL A 232 6.36 -5.98 -25.21
C VAL A 232 5.55 -5.81 -26.51
N THR A 233 5.89 -6.52 -27.59
CA THR A 233 5.18 -6.38 -28.88
C THR A 233 3.72 -6.79 -28.80
N GLU A 234 3.41 -7.90 -28.11
CA GLU A 234 2.02 -8.36 -27.92
C GLU A 234 1.16 -7.33 -27.16
N VAL A 235 1.73 -6.70 -26.12
CA VAL A 235 1.03 -5.66 -25.33
C VAL A 235 0.88 -4.39 -26.15
N SER A 236 1.93 -3.98 -26.86
CA SER A 236 1.92 -2.82 -27.77
C SER A 236 0.87 -2.95 -28.86
N ASP A 237 0.80 -4.09 -29.55
CA ASP A 237 -0.18 -4.33 -30.62
C ASP A 237 -1.61 -4.30 -30.10
N THR A 238 -1.85 -4.88 -28.91
CA THR A 238 -3.18 -4.88 -28.29
C THR A 238 -3.63 -3.45 -27.96
N VAL A 239 -2.75 -2.64 -27.37
CA VAL A 239 -3.05 -1.25 -27.00
C VAL A 239 -3.22 -0.37 -28.24
N ASN A 240 -2.35 -0.52 -29.25
CA ASN A 240 -2.47 0.20 -30.53
C ASN A 240 -3.79 -0.11 -31.23
N GLY A 241 -4.25 -1.37 -31.19
CA GLY A 241 -5.57 -1.76 -31.70
C GLY A 241 -6.72 -1.06 -30.97
N ILE A 242 -6.63 -0.88 -29.65
CA ILE A 242 -7.64 -0.14 -28.87
C ILE A 242 -7.61 1.34 -29.19
N LEU A 243 -6.43 1.94 -29.27
CA LEU A 243 -6.25 3.35 -29.63
C LEU A 243 -6.81 3.64 -31.02
N ALA A 244 -6.60 2.75 -31.99
CA ALA A 244 -7.14 2.89 -33.34
C ALA A 244 -8.67 2.79 -33.39
N ARG A 245 -9.29 1.94 -32.56
CA ARG A 245 -10.75 1.79 -32.49
C ARG A 245 -11.43 2.88 -31.65
N GLY A 246 -10.71 3.49 -30.71
CA GLY A 246 -11.25 4.47 -29.76
C GLY A 246 -12.23 3.89 -28.72
N THR A 247 -12.36 2.57 -28.63
CA THR A 247 -13.29 1.89 -27.72
C THR A 247 -12.64 0.72 -26.99
N LEU A 248 -13.03 0.55 -25.73
CA LEU A 248 -12.49 -0.43 -24.80
C LEU A 248 -13.62 -1.22 -24.15
N THR A 249 -13.61 -2.55 -24.33
CA THR A 249 -14.55 -3.44 -23.62
C THR A 249 -14.03 -3.82 -22.24
N ALA A 250 -14.91 -4.16 -21.30
CA ALA A 250 -14.51 -4.61 -19.96
C ALA A 250 -13.59 -5.85 -19.98
N LYS A 251 -13.81 -6.76 -20.93
CA LYS A 251 -12.99 -7.97 -21.11
C LYS A 251 -11.57 -7.64 -21.58
N GLU A 252 -11.44 -6.73 -22.55
CA GLU A 252 -10.14 -6.24 -23.01
C GLU A 252 -9.43 -5.43 -21.92
N ALA A 253 -10.17 -4.55 -21.23
CA ALA A 253 -9.65 -3.75 -20.12
C ALA A 253 -9.06 -4.64 -19.02
N SER A 254 -9.78 -5.68 -18.59
CA SER A 254 -9.29 -6.62 -17.57
C SER A 254 -8.04 -7.38 -18.03
N ARG A 255 -8.03 -7.89 -19.27
CA ARG A 255 -6.89 -8.62 -19.85
C ARG A 255 -5.64 -7.75 -19.95
N ILE A 256 -5.80 -6.51 -20.37
CA ILE A 256 -4.70 -5.56 -20.58
C ILE A 256 -4.21 -5.01 -19.25
N LEU A 257 -5.12 -4.70 -18.33
CA LEU A 257 -4.76 -4.19 -17.00
C LEU A 257 -3.79 -5.15 -16.30
N GLY A 258 -4.09 -6.45 -16.27
CA GLY A 258 -3.20 -7.43 -15.63
C GLY A 258 -1.84 -7.55 -16.32
N ARG A 259 -1.81 -7.49 -17.65
CA ARG A 259 -0.56 -7.57 -18.44
C ARG A 259 0.30 -6.32 -18.27
N ILE A 260 -0.30 -5.14 -18.33
CA ILE A 260 0.39 -3.86 -18.11
C ILE A 260 0.87 -3.78 -16.66
N GLN A 261 0.08 -4.20 -15.66
CA GLN A 261 0.55 -4.23 -14.26
C GLN A 261 1.78 -5.11 -14.08
N PHE A 262 1.78 -6.29 -14.71
CA PHE A 262 2.93 -7.19 -14.65
C PHE A 262 4.17 -6.58 -15.32
N ALA A 263 4.00 -5.98 -16.50
CA ALA A 263 5.09 -5.36 -17.25
C ALA A 263 5.63 -4.09 -16.55
N ASP A 264 4.74 -3.22 -16.06
CA ASP A 264 5.09 -2.00 -15.31
C ASP A 264 5.87 -2.31 -14.03
N ALA A 265 5.61 -3.45 -13.39
CA ALA A 265 6.38 -3.89 -12.23
C ALA A 265 7.88 -4.12 -12.54
N GLN A 266 8.23 -4.38 -13.81
CA GLN A 266 9.61 -4.57 -14.27
C GLN A 266 10.29 -3.27 -14.71
N VAL A 267 9.54 -2.19 -14.88
CA VAL A 267 10.06 -0.86 -15.24
C VAL A 267 10.38 -0.08 -13.96
N MET A 268 11.46 0.68 -13.98
CA MET A 268 11.87 1.49 -12.84
C MET A 268 10.88 2.63 -12.57
N GLY A 269 10.64 2.97 -11.29
CA GLY A 269 9.72 4.02 -10.87
C GLY A 269 8.25 3.56 -10.77
N ARG A 270 7.32 4.53 -10.62
CA ARG A 270 5.88 4.29 -10.39
C ARG A 270 4.95 5.01 -11.38
N VAL A 271 5.51 5.59 -12.44
CA VAL A 271 4.77 6.38 -13.44
C VAL A 271 3.69 5.52 -14.11
N GLY A 272 2.51 6.07 -14.36
CA GLY A 272 1.45 5.36 -15.08
C GLY A 272 0.50 4.53 -14.20
N ARG A 273 0.72 4.46 -12.89
CA ARG A 273 -0.25 3.88 -11.95
C ARG A 273 -1.57 4.65 -11.93
N ILE A 274 -1.52 5.97 -12.12
CA ILE A 274 -2.72 6.81 -12.26
C ILE A 274 -3.41 6.59 -13.61
N ALA A 275 -2.67 6.39 -14.70
CA ALA A 275 -3.23 6.03 -16.01
C ALA A 275 -4.07 4.73 -15.95
N MET A 276 -3.72 3.81 -15.05
CA MET A 276 -4.46 2.57 -14.80
C MET A 276 -5.77 2.76 -14.02
N HIS A 277 -6.06 3.95 -13.48
CA HIS A 277 -7.32 4.25 -12.79
C HIS A 277 -8.52 4.23 -13.74
N GLU A 278 -8.39 4.89 -14.89
CA GLU A 278 -9.46 4.96 -15.89
C GLU A 278 -9.83 3.57 -16.41
N PHE A 279 -8.85 2.68 -16.57
CA PHE A 279 -9.08 1.26 -16.86
C PHE A 279 -9.90 0.55 -15.80
N ARG A 280 -9.61 0.79 -14.52
CA ARG A 280 -10.37 0.18 -13.41
C ARG A 280 -11.81 0.67 -13.37
N LEU A 281 -12.07 1.91 -13.79
CA LEU A 281 -13.43 2.43 -13.93
C LEU A 281 -14.15 1.76 -15.11
N ALA A 282 -13.49 1.63 -16.27
CA ALA A 282 -14.05 0.97 -17.44
C ALA A 282 -14.32 -0.53 -17.25
N ILE A 283 -13.56 -1.23 -16.39
CA ILE A 283 -13.82 -2.65 -16.04
C ILE A 283 -15.14 -2.80 -15.27
N LYS A 284 -15.55 -1.78 -14.51
CA LYS A 284 -16.80 -1.83 -13.72
C LYS A 284 -18.05 -1.62 -14.56
N SER A 285 -17.94 -1.10 -15.79
CA SER A 285 -19.08 -0.97 -16.71
C SER A 285 -19.27 -2.26 -17.53
N HIS A 286 -20.50 -2.75 -17.64
CA HIS A 286 -20.82 -3.93 -18.45
C HIS A 286 -20.86 -3.66 -19.98
N GLU A 287 -20.63 -2.42 -20.40
CA GLU A 287 -20.68 -1.98 -21.80
C GLU A 287 -19.30 -1.54 -22.32
N SER A 288 -19.19 -1.40 -23.65
CA SER A 288 -18.00 -0.85 -24.30
C SER A 288 -17.87 0.64 -23.99
N VAL A 289 -16.75 1.05 -23.40
CA VAL A 289 -16.46 2.44 -23.03
C VAL A 289 -15.75 3.14 -24.18
N THR A 290 -16.19 4.34 -24.52
CA THR A 290 -15.48 5.20 -25.49
C THR A 290 -14.32 5.87 -24.77
N LEU A 291 -13.13 5.83 -25.37
CA LEU A 291 -11.95 6.46 -24.78
C LEU A 291 -12.05 7.97 -24.94
N ASP A 292 -12.04 8.68 -23.81
CA ASP A 292 -11.88 10.14 -23.82
C ASP A 292 -10.41 10.53 -24.03
N ARG A 293 -10.17 11.83 -24.21
CA ARG A 293 -8.81 12.34 -24.46
C ARG A 293 -7.84 12.00 -23.32
N CYS A 294 -8.31 12.06 -22.07
CA CYS A 294 -7.49 11.76 -20.90
C CYS A 294 -7.06 10.28 -20.85
N ALA A 295 -7.96 9.36 -21.21
CA ALA A 295 -7.69 7.93 -21.29
C ALA A 295 -6.72 7.60 -22.44
N VAL A 296 -6.86 8.28 -23.59
CA VAL A 296 -5.92 8.17 -24.71
C VAL A 296 -4.52 8.66 -24.32
N GLU A 297 -4.40 9.82 -23.68
CA GLU A 297 -3.10 10.33 -23.21
C GLU A 297 -2.47 9.39 -22.16
N SER A 298 -3.27 8.87 -21.24
CA SER A 298 -2.85 7.89 -20.23
C SER A 298 -2.29 6.60 -20.85
N LEU A 299 -2.93 6.10 -21.92
CA LEU A 299 -2.46 4.94 -22.68
C LEU A 299 -1.13 5.20 -23.40
N HIS A 300 -0.95 6.37 -23.98
CA HIS A 300 0.31 6.74 -24.61
C HIS A 300 1.45 6.83 -23.59
N ILE A 301 1.21 7.41 -22.40
CA ILE A 301 2.20 7.46 -21.31
C ILE A 301 2.58 6.04 -20.87
N LEU A 302 1.60 5.15 -20.71
CA LEU A 302 1.86 3.75 -20.38
C LEU A 302 2.65 3.03 -21.47
N MET A 303 2.33 3.26 -22.74
CA MET A 303 3.03 2.63 -23.85
C MET A 303 4.48 3.09 -23.95
N ASP A 304 4.70 4.42 -23.92
CA ASP A 304 6.02 5.01 -23.92
C ASP A 304 6.85 4.46 -22.75
N ARG A 305 6.26 4.39 -21.55
CA ARG A 305 6.92 3.80 -20.39
C ARG A 305 7.31 2.33 -20.58
N LEU A 306 6.51 1.52 -21.26
CA LEU A 306 6.84 0.11 -21.50
C LEU A 306 7.91 -0.08 -22.58
N THR A 307 8.03 0.84 -23.53
CA THR A 307 8.97 0.75 -24.65
C THR A 307 10.28 1.47 -24.39
N THR A 308 10.27 2.58 -23.65
CA THR A 308 11.44 3.44 -23.38
C THR A 308 11.86 3.43 -21.91
N GLY A 309 11.04 2.87 -21.02
CA GLY A 309 11.31 2.84 -19.59
C GLY A 309 12.53 1.98 -19.26
N GLU A 310 13.42 2.52 -18.42
CA GLU A 310 14.58 1.76 -17.98
C GLU A 310 14.18 0.56 -17.12
N PRO A 311 14.90 -0.58 -17.24
CA PRO A 311 14.70 -1.73 -16.39
C PRO A 311 14.79 -1.37 -14.91
N ARG A 312 13.91 -1.97 -14.09
CA ARG A 312 13.99 -1.85 -12.65
C ARG A 312 15.29 -2.47 -12.15
N MET A 313 16.21 -1.62 -11.70
CA MET A 313 17.43 -2.05 -11.03
C MET A 313 17.20 -2.10 -9.53
N VAL A 314 17.53 -3.22 -8.89
CA VAL A 314 17.51 -3.34 -7.43
C VAL A 314 18.96 -3.52 -6.98
N PRO A 315 19.51 -2.61 -6.16
CA PRO A 315 20.89 -2.70 -5.73
C PRO A 315 21.06 -3.91 -4.81
N CYS A 316 21.89 -4.86 -5.24
CA CYS A 316 22.30 -5.99 -4.41
C CYS A 316 23.21 -5.48 -3.29
N CYS A 317 22.94 -5.89 -2.05
CA CYS A 317 23.79 -5.59 -0.89
C CYS A 317 24.00 -4.09 -0.60
N ASP A 318 23.01 -3.23 -0.87
CA ASP A 318 23.09 -1.82 -0.45
C ASP A 318 23.20 -1.74 1.08
N GLN A 319 24.33 -1.28 1.59
CA GLN A 319 24.61 -1.14 3.03
C GLN A 319 24.23 0.26 3.57
N ARG A 320 23.84 1.22 2.71
CA ARG A 320 23.50 2.59 3.13
C ARG A 320 22.24 2.59 3.97
N ARG A 321 22.19 3.32 5.08
CA ARG A 321 20.95 3.41 5.88
C ARG A 321 19.83 4.07 5.05
N PRO A 322 18.57 3.66 5.22
CA PRO A 322 17.47 4.33 4.55
C PRO A 322 17.33 5.76 5.07
N ILE A 323 17.02 6.69 4.17
CA ILE A 323 16.65 8.06 4.54
C ILE A 323 15.25 8.02 5.14
N LEU A 324 15.08 8.60 6.32
CA LEU A 324 13.78 8.64 6.99
C LEU A 324 13.14 10.01 6.73
N VAL A 325 11.88 10.03 6.36
CA VAL A 325 11.11 11.26 6.13
C VAL A 325 9.83 11.18 6.96
N PHE A 326 9.63 12.15 7.83
CA PHE A 326 8.41 12.32 8.63
C PHE A 326 7.65 13.50 8.08
N THR A 327 6.34 13.39 7.97
CA THR A 327 5.48 14.45 7.44
C THR A 327 4.25 14.62 8.29
N ASP A 328 3.77 15.85 8.39
CA ASP A 328 2.54 16.16 9.09
C ASP A 328 1.85 17.41 8.52
N GLY A 329 0.54 17.49 8.73
CA GLY A 329 -0.29 18.63 8.34
C GLY A 329 -1.12 19.12 9.52
N ALA A 330 -1.07 20.42 9.79
CA ALA A 330 -1.87 21.05 10.84
C ALA A 330 -2.96 21.95 10.23
N SER A 331 -4.09 22.01 10.95
CA SER A 331 -5.23 22.84 10.62
C SER A 331 -5.64 23.58 11.88
N GLU A 332 -5.20 24.83 11.99
CA GLU A 332 -5.46 25.71 13.13
C GLU A 332 -6.42 26.84 12.70
N VAL A 333 -6.94 27.62 13.64
CA VAL A 333 -7.81 28.77 13.33
C VAL A 333 -7.08 29.80 12.43
N ALA A 334 -5.76 29.91 12.60
CA ALA A 334 -4.89 30.80 11.82
C ALA A 334 -4.59 30.29 10.39
N GLY A 335 -5.00 29.06 10.04
CA GLY A 335 -4.85 28.50 8.70
C GLY A 335 -4.28 27.09 8.68
N HIS A 336 -3.83 26.67 7.49
CA HIS A 336 -3.32 25.32 7.25
C HIS A 336 -1.82 25.33 6.97
N THR A 337 -1.09 24.49 7.67
CA THR A 337 0.37 24.43 7.65
C THR A 337 0.84 23.01 7.48
N ILE A 338 2.06 22.86 6.95
CA ILE A 338 2.69 21.56 6.76
C ILE A 338 4.08 21.55 7.39
N GLY A 339 4.42 20.39 7.93
CA GLY A 339 5.71 20.08 8.53
C GLY A 339 6.34 18.87 7.84
N GLY A 340 7.66 18.86 7.79
CA GLY A 340 8.41 17.69 7.35
C GLY A 340 9.78 17.65 8.01
N VAL A 341 10.24 16.45 8.37
CA VAL A 341 11.56 16.22 8.96
C VAL A 341 12.22 15.07 8.20
N MET A 342 13.41 15.31 7.68
CA MET A 342 14.22 14.29 7.03
C MET A 342 15.47 13.99 7.87
N SER A 343 15.78 12.70 8.01
CA SER A 343 16.97 12.20 8.68
C SER A 343 17.77 11.34 7.71
N ASN A 344 19.04 11.72 7.52
CA ASN A 344 20.00 10.99 6.71
C ASN A 344 21.32 10.89 7.48
N ASP A 345 21.72 9.68 7.90
CA ASP A 345 22.93 9.42 8.69
C ASP A 345 23.10 10.41 9.88
N ASN A 346 22.06 10.54 10.70
CA ASN A 346 21.98 11.45 11.86
C ASN A 346 22.08 12.96 11.53
N ARG A 347 21.97 13.34 10.26
CA ARG A 347 21.76 14.73 9.85
C ARG A 347 20.29 14.98 9.69
N PHE A 348 19.81 16.05 10.30
CA PHE A 348 18.40 16.42 10.29
C PHE A 348 18.19 17.68 9.45
N GLU A 349 17.21 17.62 8.55
CA GLU A 349 16.68 18.78 7.86
C GLU A 349 15.18 18.84 8.08
N TYR A 350 14.61 20.04 8.09
CA TYR A 350 13.18 20.18 8.26
C TYR A 350 12.58 21.31 7.43
N LEU A 351 11.28 21.20 7.16
CA LEU A 351 10.46 22.23 6.54
C LEU A 351 9.29 22.55 7.45
N SER A 352 8.86 23.81 7.39
CA SER A 352 7.67 24.31 8.06
C SER A 352 7.17 25.50 7.26
N CYS A 353 5.98 25.38 6.68
CA CYS A 353 5.40 26.38 5.79
C CYS A 353 3.87 26.31 5.69
N ALA A 354 3.27 27.41 5.25
CA ALA A 354 1.84 27.52 5.03
C ALA A 354 1.43 26.87 3.70
N VAL A 355 0.27 26.23 3.67
CA VAL A 355 -0.33 25.80 2.41
C VAL A 355 -0.83 27.05 1.67
N PRO A 356 -0.59 27.19 0.34
CA PRO A 356 -1.08 28.33 -0.42
C PRO A 356 -2.60 28.47 -0.31
N GLU A 357 -3.07 29.68 0.00
CA GLU A 357 -4.48 29.99 0.25
C GLU A 357 -5.40 29.55 -0.90
N ARG A 358 -4.96 29.74 -2.15
CA ARG A 358 -5.72 29.27 -3.34
C ARG A 358 -5.98 27.75 -3.35
N LEU A 359 -5.06 26.94 -2.81
CA LEU A 359 -5.26 25.49 -2.71
C LEU A 359 -6.22 25.16 -1.57
N VAL A 360 -6.08 25.85 -0.43
CA VAL A 360 -6.99 25.73 0.71
C VAL A 360 -8.42 26.07 0.31
N GLU A 361 -8.63 27.21 -0.36
CA GLU A 361 -9.94 27.63 -0.88
C GLU A 361 -10.51 26.60 -1.87
N GLY A 362 -9.67 26.13 -2.80
CA GLY A 362 -10.05 25.09 -3.76
C GLY A 362 -10.50 23.80 -3.07
N TRP A 363 -9.75 23.31 -2.10
CA TRP A 363 -10.10 22.09 -1.36
C TRP A 363 -11.31 22.29 -0.44
N GLY A 364 -11.40 23.42 0.26
CA GLY A 364 -12.51 23.77 1.14
C GLY A 364 -13.84 23.96 0.39
N SER A 365 -13.79 24.37 -0.88
CA SER A 365 -14.98 24.41 -1.74
C SER A 365 -15.52 23.01 -2.10
N MET A 366 -14.66 21.98 -2.05
CA MET A 366 -14.99 20.62 -2.45
C MET A 366 -15.30 19.70 -1.27
N PHE A 367 -14.73 19.96 -0.10
CA PHE A 367 -14.84 19.10 1.08
C PHE A 367 -15.06 19.92 2.35
N SER A 368 -15.93 19.44 3.23
CA SER A 368 -16.10 19.99 4.58
C SER A 368 -14.88 19.75 5.48
N HIS A 369 -14.16 18.64 5.26
CA HIS A 369 -12.93 18.31 5.96
C HIS A 369 -11.87 17.84 4.94
N PHE A 370 -10.80 18.61 4.78
CA PHE A 370 -9.73 18.33 3.80
C PHE A 370 -8.34 18.19 4.42
N ILE A 371 -8.24 17.91 5.73
CA ILE A 371 -6.94 17.74 6.40
C ILE A 371 -6.08 16.65 5.74
N GLY A 372 -6.69 15.57 5.24
CA GLY A 372 -5.98 14.55 4.48
C GLY A 372 -5.27 15.09 3.22
N LEU A 373 -5.80 16.13 2.57
CA LEU A 373 -5.12 16.78 1.45
C LEU A 373 -3.94 17.64 1.92
N VAL A 374 -4.04 18.26 3.10
CA VAL A 374 -2.94 19.01 3.72
C VAL A 374 -1.77 18.08 4.07
N GLU A 375 -2.05 16.94 4.71
CA GLU A 375 -1.02 15.94 5.04
C GLU A 375 -0.44 15.29 3.78
N LEU A 376 -1.27 14.98 2.78
CA LEU A 376 -0.77 14.48 1.50
C LEU A 376 0.09 15.51 0.76
N TYR A 377 -0.26 16.79 0.86
CA TYR A 377 0.54 17.87 0.32
C TYR A 377 1.89 17.99 1.06
N ALA A 378 1.93 17.78 2.39
CA ALA A 378 3.19 17.72 3.15
C ALA A 378 4.15 16.65 2.60
N ILE A 379 3.61 15.47 2.24
CA ILE A 379 4.36 14.37 1.60
C ILE A 379 4.94 14.83 0.25
N LEU A 380 4.13 15.45 -0.61
CA LEU A 380 4.56 15.92 -1.92
C LEU A 380 5.62 17.03 -1.82
N VAL A 381 5.43 18.02 -0.95
CA VAL A 381 6.40 19.11 -0.74
C VAL A 381 7.72 18.55 -0.22
N SER A 382 7.68 17.61 0.73
CA SER A 382 8.86 16.92 1.24
C SER A 382 9.63 16.21 0.12
N ARG A 383 8.91 15.52 -0.78
CA ARG A 383 9.52 14.82 -1.92
C ARG A 383 10.19 15.75 -2.92
N LEU A 384 9.58 16.89 -3.21
CA LEU A 384 10.17 17.91 -4.08
C LEU A 384 11.41 18.53 -3.43
N LEU A 385 11.31 18.88 -2.14
CA LEU A 385 12.38 19.57 -1.43
C LEU A 385 13.66 18.75 -1.32
N TRP A 386 13.52 17.46 -1.00
CA TRP A 386 14.66 16.55 -0.83
C TRP A 386 14.94 15.70 -2.07
N ASN A 387 14.43 16.11 -3.24
CA ASN A 387 14.44 15.29 -4.44
C ASN A 387 15.81 14.70 -4.79
N ASP A 388 16.84 15.54 -4.75
CA ASP A 388 18.19 15.14 -5.13
C ASP A 388 18.84 14.22 -4.10
N GLN A 389 18.49 14.35 -2.83
CA GLN A 389 19.00 13.48 -1.75
C GLN A 389 18.31 12.11 -1.74
N LEU A 390 17.02 12.07 -2.09
CA LEU A 390 16.22 10.85 -2.14
C LEU A 390 16.51 10.03 -3.40
N SER A 391 16.98 10.67 -4.47
CA SER A 391 17.32 10.00 -5.73
C SER A 391 18.34 8.87 -5.53
N GLY A 392 18.03 7.68 -6.02
CA GLY A 392 18.88 6.49 -5.90
C GLY A 392 19.11 6.03 -4.46
N SER A 393 18.23 6.41 -3.52
CA SER A 393 18.29 6.01 -2.12
C SER A 393 17.05 5.23 -1.70
N ARG A 394 17.21 4.38 -0.67
CA ARG A 394 16.08 3.78 0.05
C ARG A 394 15.50 4.85 0.96
N THR A 395 14.19 5.03 0.93
CA THR A 395 13.52 6.09 1.69
C THR A 395 12.31 5.53 2.41
N ILE A 396 12.12 5.89 3.67
CA ILE A 396 10.95 5.49 4.46
C ILE A 396 10.19 6.75 4.85
N TYR A 397 8.97 6.91 4.34
CA TYR A 397 8.03 7.95 4.74
C TYR A 397 7.18 7.47 5.89
N PHE A 398 7.21 8.22 6.98
CA PHE A 398 6.41 8.06 8.18
C PHE A 398 5.28 9.09 8.16
N ILE A 399 4.06 8.58 8.05
CA ILE A 399 2.84 9.37 7.88
C ILE A 399 1.88 9.00 8.99
N ASP A 400 1.16 9.96 9.57
CA ASP A 400 0.21 9.69 10.64
C ASP A 400 -1.26 9.64 10.15
N ASN A 401 -1.53 10.06 8.91
CA ASN A 401 -2.81 9.85 8.25
C ASN A 401 -2.85 8.59 7.38
N ASN A 402 -3.71 7.64 7.76
CA ASN A 402 -3.87 6.39 7.01
C ASN A 402 -4.42 6.58 5.60
N SER A 403 -5.31 7.55 5.38
CA SER A 403 -5.88 7.82 4.05
C SER A 403 -4.83 8.34 3.08
N SER A 404 -3.98 9.27 3.54
CA SER A 404 -2.86 9.82 2.75
C SER A 404 -1.81 8.74 2.47
N MET A 405 -1.45 7.95 3.48
CA MET A 405 -0.55 6.80 3.34
C MET A 405 -1.08 5.78 2.32
N ASP A 406 -2.35 5.37 2.44
CA ASP A 406 -3.00 4.45 1.52
C ASP A 406 -3.00 4.96 0.09
N ALA A 407 -3.25 6.27 -0.11
CA ALA A 407 -3.22 6.90 -1.42
C ALA A 407 -1.82 6.82 -2.05
N CYS A 408 -0.77 7.06 -1.27
CA CYS A 408 0.63 6.93 -1.70
C CYS A 408 1.03 5.47 -2.03
N ILE A 409 0.56 4.49 -1.24
CA ILE A 409 0.83 3.06 -1.47
C ILE A 409 0.10 2.58 -2.73
N LYS A 410 -1.19 2.89 -2.85
CA LYS A 410 -2.01 2.49 -4.01
C LYS A 410 -1.55 3.20 -5.28
N GLY A 411 -1.07 4.44 -5.16
CA GLY A 411 -0.69 5.30 -6.28
C GLY A 411 -1.92 5.78 -7.06
N THR A 412 -3.09 5.81 -6.42
CA THR A 412 -4.35 6.26 -7.03
C THR A 412 -5.39 6.56 -5.96
N SER A 413 -6.44 7.31 -6.31
CA SER A 413 -7.59 7.60 -5.44
C SER A 413 -8.84 7.87 -6.27
N GLY A 414 -10.03 7.65 -5.68
CA GLY A 414 -11.30 8.10 -6.26
C GLY A 414 -11.47 9.63 -6.24
N SER A 415 -10.75 10.33 -5.36
CA SER A 415 -10.79 11.78 -5.23
C SER A 415 -9.88 12.45 -6.28
N LYS A 416 -10.46 13.35 -7.09
CA LYS A 416 -9.73 14.08 -8.13
C LYS A 416 -8.55 14.93 -7.57
N PRO A 417 -8.72 15.73 -6.50
CA PRO A 417 -7.61 16.49 -5.93
C PRO A 417 -6.48 15.61 -5.39
N VAL A 418 -6.80 14.44 -4.82
CA VAL A 418 -5.78 13.46 -4.39
C VAL A 418 -5.00 12.94 -5.60
N ARG A 419 -5.69 12.60 -6.71
CA ARG A 419 -5.01 12.16 -7.94
C ARG A 419 -4.10 13.23 -8.52
N GLU A 420 -4.50 14.50 -8.51
CA GLU A 420 -3.67 15.61 -9.00
C GLU A 420 -2.36 15.76 -8.21
N LEU A 421 -2.40 15.59 -6.88
CA LEU A 421 -1.20 15.58 -6.05
C LEU A 421 -0.32 14.35 -6.33
N LEU A 422 -0.92 13.16 -6.47
CA LEU A 422 -0.18 11.94 -6.81
C LEU A 422 0.45 12.01 -8.22
N LEU A 423 -0.19 12.66 -9.19
CA LEU A 423 0.39 12.90 -10.52
C LEU A 423 1.65 13.76 -10.44
N CYS A 424 1.66 14.75 -9.54
CA CYS A 424 2.86 15.56 -9.31
C CYS A 424 3.98 14.72 -8.69
N TRP A 425 3.64 13.82 -7.75
CA TRP A 425 4.59 12.86 -7.21
C TRP A 425 5.18 11.95 -8.29
N GLU A 426 4.35 11.36 -9.16
CA GLU A 426 4.80 10.49 -10.25
C GLU A 426 5.81 11.20 -11.16
N LYS A 427 5.58 12.47 -11.49
CA LYS A 427 6.51 13.30 -12.30
C LYS A 427 7.86 13.55 -11.61
N LEU A 428 7.88 13.63 -10.28
CA LEU A 428 9.13 13.77 -9.52
C LEU A 428 9.91 12.45 -9.50
N GLU A 429 9.21 11.34 -9.28
CA GLU A 429 9.81 10.01 -9.34
C GLU A 429 10.35 9.68 -10.73
N GLU A 430 9.70 10.12 -11.80
CA GLU A 430 10.20 9.94 -13.17
C GLU A 430 11.63 10.46 -13.36
N LYS A 431 11.89 11.67 -12.83
CA LYS A 431 13.17 12.39 -12.98
C LYS A 431 14.22 11.93 -11.98
N ALA A 432 13.81 11.53 -10.79
CA ALA A 432 14.68 11.15 -9.70
C ALA A 432 14.07 9.94 -9.01
N ARG A 433 14.50 8.74 -9.34
CA ARG A 433 13.85 7.52 -8.85
C ARG A 433 14.33 7.21 -7.44
N SER A 434 13.43 6.81 -6.54
CA SER A 434 13.79 6.38 -5.18
C SER A 434 13.11 5.06 -4.82
N TRP A 435 13.70 4.29 -3.90
CA TRP A 435 13.04 3.11 -3.33
C TRP A 435 12.24 3.54 -2.11
N THR A 436 11.11 4.17 -2.35
CA THR A 436 10.24 4.69 -1.29
C THR A 436 9.40 3.58 -0.64
N TRP A 437 9.37 3.56 0.68
CA TRP A 437 8.44 2.80 1.51
C TRP A 437 7.56 3.78 2.29
N PHE A 438 6.28 3.46 2.48
CA PHE A 438 5.35 4.28 3.25
C PHE A 438 4.88 3.48 4.47
N THR A 439 4.91 4.09 5.66
CA THR A 439 4.50 3.44 6.90
C THR A 439 3.90 4.43 7.90
N ARG A 440 3.17 3.90 8.87
CA ARG A 440 2.45 4.68 9.88
C ARG A 440 3.37 5.11 11.02
N VAL A 441 3.28 6.36 11.48
CA VAL A 441 3.94 6.85 12.72
C VAL A 441 2.93 7.40 13.71
N PRO A 442 2.82 6.89 14.96
CA PRO A 442 1.92 7.43 15.99
C PRO A 442 2.04 8.95 16.09
N SER A 443 0.92 9.68 16.16
CA SER A 443 0.96 11.16 16.09
C SER A 443 1.78 11.75 17.24
N GLN A 444 1.70 11.17 18.45
CA GLN A 444 2.55 11.56 19.60
C GLN A 444 4.05 11.29 19.41
N SER A 445 4.41 10.45 18.44
CA SER A 445 5.80 10.10 18.11
C SER A 445 6.24 10.72 16.79
N ASN A 446 5.42 11.56 16.16
CA ASN A 446 5.74 12.18 14.88
C ASN A 446 6.55 13.46 15.10
N PRO A 447 7.87 13.49 14.82
CA PRO A 447 8.68 14.69 14.98
C PRO A 447 8.29 15.81 13.99
N ALA A 448 7.44 15.51 13.00
CA ALA A 448 6.92 16.51 12.07
C ALA A 448 5.71 17.30 12.60
N ASP A 449 5.10 16.91 13.73
CA ASP A 449 3.97 17.64 14.34
C ASP A 449 4.37 19.05 14.83
N GLU A 450 5.52 19.18 15.51
CA GLU A 450 6.01 20.51 15.89
C GLU A 450 6.20 21.44 14.68
N PRO A 451 6.97 21.08 13.63
CA PRO A 451 7.15 21.97 12.49
C PRO A 451 5.88 22.17 11.67
N SER A 452 4.90 21.25 11.68
CA SER A 452 3.60 21.50 11.05
C SER A 452 2.83 22.58 11.80
N ARG A 453 2.94 22.65 13.13
CA ARG A 453 2.36 23.71 13.99
C ARG A 453 3.21 24.97 14.10
N ALA A 454 4.22 25.14 13.23
CA ALA A 454 5.18 26.23 13.28
C ALA A 454 6.02 26.31 14.57
N CYS A 455 6.07 25.23 15.36
CA CYS A 455 6.98 25.06 16.48
C CYS A 455 8.32 24.46 16.02
N HIS A 456 9.43 24.87 16.63
CA HIS A 456 10.78 24.50 16.18
C HIS A 456 11.69 23.97 17.29
N ASP A 457 11.18 23.77 18.50
CA ASP A 457 11.98 23.47 19.68
C ASP A 457 12.76 22.15 19.56
N LEU A 458 12.10 21.08 19.14
CA LEU A 458 12.77 19.79 18.88
C LEU A 458 13.79 19.93 17.75
N MET A 459 13.45 20.67 16.70
CA MET A 459 14.34 20.87 15.55
C MET A 459 15.63 21.59 15.95
N VAL A 460 15.52 22.61 16.80
CA VAL A 460 16.68 23.32 17.37
C VAL A 460 17.51 22.38 18.24
N LYS A 461 16.88 21.58 19.11
CA LYS A 461 17.58 20.58 19.95
C LYS A 461 18.30 19.52 19.13
N LEU A 462 17.75 19.12 18.00
CA LEU A 462 18.35 18.17 17.06
C LEU A 462 19.45 18.79 16.18
N GLY A 463 19.66 20.12 16.23
CA GLY A 463 20.55 20.82 15.32
C GLY A 463 20.11 20.73 13.85
N ALA A 464 18.80 20.60 13.63
CA ALA A 464 18.23 20.39 12.30
C ALA A 464 18.31 21.67 11.46
N VAL A 465 18.64 21.51 10.17
CA VAL A 465 18.74 22.64 9.23
C VAL A 465 17.37 22.90 8.60
N ARG A 466 16.84 24.11 8.80
CA ARG A 466 15.61 24.54 8.14
C ARG A 466 15.85 24.72 6.64
N ARG A 467 14.96 24.15 5.82
CA ARG A 467 14.98 24.26 4.37
C ARG A 467 13.77 25.02 3.85
N GLN A 468 14.00 25.81 2.80
CA GLN A 468 12.97 26.63 2.17
C GLN A 468 12.22 25.82 1.12
N ALA A 469 10.94 25.54 1.39
CA ALA A 469 10.08 24.82 0.46
C ALA A 469 9.59 25.68 -0.71
N VAL A 470 9.23 25.02 -1.80
CA VAL A 470 8.64 25.59 -3.00
C VAL A 470 7.36 24.82 -3.30
N CYS A 471 6.32 25.50 -3.76
CA CYS A 471 5.06 24.88 -4.13
C CYS A 471 5.26 23.98 -5.37
N PRO A 472 4.93 22.68 -5.30
CA PRO A 472 5.09 21.75 -6.42
C PRO A 472 4.17 22.05 -7.60
N LEU A 473 3.11 22.85 -7.38
CA LEU A 473 2.14 23.20 -8.42
C LEU A 473 2.47 24.53 -9.13
N THR A 474 3.06 25.49 -8.42
CA THR A 474 3.29 26.84 -8.96
C THR A 474 4.77 27.21 -9.09
N GLY A 475 5.69 26.47 -8.47
CA GLY A 475 7.11 26.81 -8.42
C GLY A 475 7.43 28.02 -7.55
N VAL A 476 6.45 28.57 -6.82
CA VAL A 476 6.64 29.74 -5.95
C VAL A 476 7.13 29.31 -4.56
N ARG A 477 8.07 30.08 -3.98
CA ARG A 477 8.56 29.84 -2.62
C ARG A 477 7.42 29.91 -1.60
N MET A 478 7.33 28.90 -0.74
CA MET A 478 6.28 28.84 0.29
C MET A 478 6.72 29.59 1.53
N THR A 479 5.93 30.57 1.97
CA THR A 479 6.23 31.29 3.19
C THR A 479 5.76 30.51 4.42
N VAL A 480 6.39 30.77 5.54
CA VAL A 480 5.85 30.40 6.85
C VAL A 480 4.62 31.29 7.10
N LEU A 481 3.66 30.83 7.90
CA LEU A 481 2.64 31.70 8.53
C LEU A 481 3.33 32.63 9.55
N GLN A 482 4.31 33.40 9.11
CA GLN A 482 5.24 34.14 9.96
C GLN A 482 4.75 35.54 10.31
N LEU A 483 3.79 36.11 9.58
CA LEU A 483 3.30 37.43 9.98
C LEU A 483 2.41 37.34 11.23
N GLN A 484 1.58 36.30 11.35
CA GLN A 484 0.60 36.21 12.42
C GLN A 484 1.22 35.70 13.73
N CYS A 485 2.08 34.67 13.67
CA CYS A 485 2.77 34.13 14.84
C CYS A 485 3.81 35.12 15.43
N HIS A 486 4.58 35.84 14.61
CA HIS A 486 5.44 36.91 15.14
C HIS A 486 4.63 38.10 15.68
N ILE A 487 3.46 38.40 15.10
CA ILE A 487 2.58 39.43 15.66
C ILE A 487 2.05 38.99 17.03
N GLU A 488 1.58 37.75 17.17
CA GLU A 488 1.08 37.21 18.44
C GLU A 488 2.19 37.15 19.51
N GLU A 489 3.38 36.63 19.20
CA GLU A 489 4.54 36.64 20.12
C GLU A 489 4.95 38.07 20.50
N THR A 490 4.89 39.02 19.56
CA THR A 490 5.21 40.44 19.81
C THR A 490 4.10 41.11 20.64
N VAL A 491 2.83 40.75 20.42
CA VAL A 491 1.67 41.24 21.20
C VAL A 491 1.79 40.76 22.64
N ASP A 492 2.10 39.49 22.86
CA ASP A 492 2.27 38.91 24.20
C ASP A 492 3.45 39.55 24.94
N LEU A 493 4.61 39.71 24.26
CA LEU A 493 5.76 40.45 24.80
C LEU A 493 5.44 41.91 25.15
N LEU A 494 4.65 42.60 24.33
CA LEU A 494 4.24 43.99 24.57
C LEU A 494 3.24 44.10 25.72
N GLN A 495 2.33 43.14 25.87
CA GLN A 495 1.41 43.07 27.02
C GLN A 495 2.17 42.77 28.32
N ASP A 496 3.15 41.87 28.29
CA ASP A 496 4.04 41.59 29.43
C ASP A 496 4.91 42.81 29.81
N MET A 497 5.21 43.69 28.85
CA MET A 497 5.87 44.98 29.07
C MET A 497 4.92 46.10 29.52
N GLY A 498 3.62 45.81 29.71
CA GLY A 498 2.63 46.73 30.27
C GLY A 498 1.92 47.63 29.25
N PHE A 499 2.00 47.33 27.95
CA PHE A 499 1.21 48.03 26.94
C PHE A 499 -0.24 47.53 26.92
N ASP A 500 -1.19 48.47 26.89
CA ASP A 500 -2.62 48.16 26.85
C ASP A 500 -2.99 47.46 25.53
N GLY A 501 -3.65 46.30 25.62
CA GLY A 501 -3.99 45.45 24.48
C GLY A 501 -4.81 46.17 23.41
N HIS A 502 -5.61 47.18 23.80
CA HIS A 502 -6.38 47.99 22.85
C HIS A 502 -5.49 48.87 21.96
N PHE A 503 -4.38 49.37 22.50
CA PHE A 503 -3.44 50.21 21.76
C PHE A 503 -2.61 49.40 20.76
N ILE A 504 -2.29 48.15 21.10
CA ILE A 504 -1.55 47.23 20.24
C ILE A 504 -2.40 46.84 19.01
N VAL A 505 -3.68 46.52 19.20
CA VAL A 505 -4.61 46.19 18.10
C VAL A 505 -4.75 47.36 17.13
N ILE A 506 -4.95 48.59 17.63
CA ILE A 506 -5.04 49.79 16.79
C ILE A 506 -3.75 50.02 16.00
N PHE A 507 -2.58 49.79 16.61
CA PHE A 507 -1.29 49.99 15.95
C PHE A 507 -1.04 48.94 14.85
N LEU A 508 -1.41 47.68 15.10
CA LEU A 508 -1.30 46.60 14.12
C LEU A 508 -2.26 46.78 12.94
N ASP A 509 -3.50 47.20 13.19
CA ASP A 509 -4.46 47.53 12.13
C ASP A 509 -3.95 48.67 11.24
N GLN A 510 -3.34 49.68 11.84
CA GLN A 510 -2.73 50.81 11.11
C GLN A 510 -1.55 50.36 10.24
N ILE A 511 -0.68 49.50 10.76
CA ILE A 511 0.45 48.92 10.01
C ILE A 511 -0.06 48.02 8.88
N HIS A 512 -1.06 47.18 9.14
CA HIS A 512 -1.67 46.32 8.13
C HIS A 512 -2.28 47.15 7.00
N ALA A 513 -2.98 48.24 7.32
CA ALA A 513 -3.55 49.15 6.33
C ALA A 513 -2.49 49.82 5.44
N GLU A 514 -1.36 50.25 6.02
CA GLU A 514 -0.25 50.85 5.27
C GLU A 514 0.54 49.81 4.44
N LEU A 515 0.74 48.59 4.94
CA LEU A 515 1.32 47.48 4.17
C LEU A 515 0.43 47.12 2.95
N GLN A 516 -0.88 47.03 3.15
CA GLN A 516 -1.84 46.80 2.07
C GLN A 516 -1.84 47.96 1.07
N ARG A 517 -1.65 49.19 1.53
CA ARG A 517 -1.51 50.37 0.65
C ARG A 517 -0.23 50.30 -0.17
N PHE A 518 0.89 49.92 0.44
CA PHE A 518 2.17 49.73 -0.23
C PHE A 518 2.12 48.59 -1.27
N LEU A 519 1.54 47.44 -0.93
CA LEU A 519 1.36 46.32 -1.86
C LEU A 519 0.53 46.72 -3.08
N ARG A 520 -0.59 47.42 -2.87
CA ARG A 520 -1.40 47.97 -3.99
C ARG A 520 -0.63 48.97 -4.86
N MET A 521 0.30 49.73 -4.28
CA MET A 521 1.18 50.63 -5.05
C MET A 521 2.20 49.83 -5.88
N CYS A 522 2.79 48.79 -5.30
CA CYS A 522 3.70 47.87 -5.98
C CYS A 522 3.00 47.15 -7.14
N ASP A 523 1.79 46.63 -6.95
CA ASP A 523 1.02 45.95 -8.00
C ASP A 523 0.68 46.90 -9.16
N ARG A 524 0.29 48.15 -8.86
CA ARG A 524 0.09 49.17 -9.90
C ARG A 524 1.38 49.53 -10.62
N ALA A 525 2.49 49.57 -9.91
CA ALA A 525 3.80 49.85 -10.51
C ALA A 525 4.25 48.69 -11.42
N ILE A 526 4.03 47.44 -11.00
CA ILE A 526 4.30 46.23 -11.78
C ILE A 526 3.41 46.18 -13.02
N ALA A 527 2.09 46.36 -12.88
CA ALA A 527 1.16 46.42 -14.02
C ALA A 527 1.50 47.57 -14.98
N GLY A 528 1.92 48.72 -14.46
CA GLY A 528 2.41 49.85 -15.27
C GLY A 528 3.77 49.61 -15.94
N LEU A 529 4.58 48.69 -15.40
CA LEU A 529 5.84 48.25 -16.02
C LEU A 529 5.57 47.20 -17.09
N GLU A 530 4.68 46.24 -16.83
CA GLU A 530 4.21 45.24 -17.81
C GLU A 530 3.54 45.92 -19.01
N TYR A 531 2.69 46.93 -18.78
CA TYR A 531 2.07 47.69 -19.86
C TYR A 531 3.09 48.49 -20.68
N ARG A 532 4.13 49.05 -20.03
CA ARG A 532 5.22 49.74 -20.72
C ARG A 532 6.12 48.78 -21.49
N LEU A 533 6.43 47.62 -20.93
CA LEU A 533 7.18 46.56 -21.62
C LEU A 533 6.40 46.00 -22.81
N PHE A 534 5.08 45.84 -22.66
CA PHE A 534 4.18 45.44 -23.73
C PHE A 534 4.05 46.51 -24.81
N ASP A 535 3.97 47.80 -24.45
CA ASP A 535 3.97 48.90 -25.43
C ASP A 535 5.32 49.04 -26.15
N ILE A 536 6.45 48.85 -25.44
CA ILE A 536 7.79 48.78 -26.06
C ILE A 536 7.89 47.57 -27.00
N PHE A 537 7.33 46.42 -26.62
CA PHE A 537 7.27 45.21 -27.43
C PHE A 537 6.41 45.41 -28.69
N LEU A 538 5.22 46.01 -28.56
CA LEU A 538 4.34 46.35 -29.67
C LEU A 538 4.94 47.40 -30.61
N ARG A 539 5.68 48.38 -30.08
CA ARG A 539 6.42 49.37 -30.89
C ARG A 539 7.60 48.74 -31.64
N ARG A 540 8.25 47.72 -31.07
CA ARG A 540 9.30 46.93 -31.76
C ARG A 540 8.73 45.97 -32.81
N LEU A 541 7.46 45.55 -32.68
CA LEU A 541 6.74 44.73 -33.64
C LEU A 541 6.14 45.51 -34.82
N ARG A 542 6.09 46.85 -34.76
CA ARG A 542 5.82 47.69 -35.94
C ARG A 542 7.12 48.01 -36.68
N LEU A 543 7.62 47.01 -37.41
CA LEU A 543 8.32 47.16 -38.67
C LEU A 543 7.40 46.68 -39.79
#